data_AF-A0A2X1WML3-F1
#
_entry.id   AF-A0A2X1WML3-F1
#
_cell.length_a   1.000
_cell.length_b   1.000
_cell.length_c   1.000
_cell.angle_alpha   90.00
_cell.angle_beta   90.00
_cell.angle_gamma   90.00
#
_symmetry.space_group_name_H-M   'P 1'
#
loop_
_entity.id
_entity.type
_entity.pdbx_description
1 polymer ?
#
loop_
_entity_poly.entity_id
_entity_poly.type
_entity_poly.pdbx_seq_one_letter_code
_entity_poly.pdbx_strand_id
1 'polypeptide(L)'
;MKNDGRKYLPKVHEIIKDVQLFDEFEYLVRKFDLKDDLTIKQNSCLSSNLEKNEWLYETPNLMNIHSIQDVERRYSFIDHVHVNKFLESINMYIYLSMILFFQNNGVFIDCNRKYNINEIIEKNFNSRNKNIILRWLNILFENEFIHLENNNCYLRKVVNKNNIDRYYEDAKNLWDWKLGDPLSIDYINQNIKYLQELFDGKKKCNSILFPEGDLKYAKALYKNNMVYRYINDLVAITISDYVKKYSSGINKIKILEIGAGIGATTDSVLKRLIDENLIDEVLYKYTDISNFFYPVCKKQI
;
A
#
# COMPACT_ATOMS: atom_id res chain seq x y z
N MET A 1 9.81 -42.96 -16.42
CA MET A 1 9.67 -41.79 -15.52
C MET A 1 9.42 -40.58 -16.39
N LYS A 2 8.20 -40.04 -16.38
CA LYS A 2 7.86 -38.79 -17.08
C LYS A 2 8.28 -37.63 -16.17
N ASN A 3 9.29 -36.86 -16.57
CA ASN A 3 9.64 -35.60 -15.92
C ASN A 3 8.57 -34.56 -16.25
N ASP A 4 7.71 -34.29 -15.26
CA ASP A 4 6.75 -33.20 -15.26
C ASP A 4 7.51 -31.87 -15.11
N GLY A 5 7.66 -31.14 -16.22
CA GLY A 5 8.33 -29.85 -16.31
C GLY A 5 7.55 -28.71 -15.68
N ARG A 6 7.21 -28.80 -14.38
CA ARG A 6 6.75 -27.64 -13.61
C ARG A 6 7.93 -26.72 -13.37
N LYS A 7 8.12 -25.73 -14.25
CA LYS A 7 8.82 -24.50 -13.89
C LYS A 7 8.17 -24.00 -12.59
N TYR A 8 8.94 -23.97 -11.51
CA TYR A 8 8.55 -23.31 -10.27
C TYR A 8 8.33 -21.84 -10.62
N LEU A 9 7.07 -21.47 -10.86
CA LEU A 9 6.67 -20.07 -10.89
C LEU A 9 6.76 -19.59 -9.44
N PRO A 10 7.44 -18.46 -9.18
CA PRO A 10 7.55 -17.93 -7.83
C PRO A 10 6.19 -17.59 -7.25
N LYS A 11 6.08 -17.62 -5.92
CA LYS A 11 4.81 -17.31 -5.25
C LYS A 11 4.63 -15.78 -5.21
N VAL A 12 3.41 -15.31 -5.47
CA VAL A 12 3.08 -13.87 -5.52
C VAL A 12 3.32 -13.23 -4.16
N HIS A 13 3.14 -13.96 -3.06
CA HIS A 13 3.51 -13.47 -1.73
C HIS A 13 5.02 -13.19 -1.56
N GLU A 14 5.91 -13.81 -2.35
CA GLU A 14 7.36 -13.53 -2.33
C GLU A 14 7.66 -12.24 -3.10
N ILE A 15 6.88 -11.95 -4.14
CA ILE A 15 6.96 -10.70 -4.93
C ILE A 15 6.43 -9.51 -4.11
N ILE A 16 5.35 -9.71 -3.35
CA ILE A 16 4.71 -8.64 -2.57
C ILE A 16 5.56 -8.27 -1.34
N LYS A 17 6.37 -9.18 -0.79
CA LYS A 17 7.31 -8.91 0.32
C LYS A 17 8.30 -7.77 0.05
N ASP A 18 8.66 -7.54 -1.22
CA ASP A 18 9.61 -6.50 -1.61
C ASP A 18 8.96 -5.11 -1.82
N VAL A 19 7.62 -5.02 -1.71
CA VAL A 19 6.88 -3.75 -1.76
C VAL A 19 6.78 -3.23 -0.33
N GLN A 20 7.24 -2.00 -0.04
CA GLN A 20 7.24 -1.35 1.28
C GLN A 20 5.91 -1.36 2.08
N LEU A 21 4.80 -1.79 1.47
CA LEU A 21 3.54 -2.12 2.15
C LEU A 21 3.65 -3.38 3.03
N PHE A 22 4.63 -4.24 2.81
CA PHE A 22 4.75 -5.51 3.52
C PHE A 22 5.44 -5.41 4.87
N ASP A 23 6.24 -4.38 5.16
CA ASP A 23 6.79 -4.21 6.51
C ASP A 23 5.69 -3.88 7.53
N GLU A 24 4.68 -3.08 7.13
CA GLU A 24 3.48 -2.85 7.92
C GLU A 24 2.59 -4.11 7.99
N PHE A 25 2.49 -4.88 6.91
CA PHE A 25 1.72 -6.12 6.88
C PHE A 25 2.40 -7.25 7.68
N GLU A 26 3.71 -7.49 7.57
CA GLU A 26 4.48 -8.40 8.42
C GLU A 26 4.53 -7.88 9.85
N TYR A 27 4.59 -6.58 10.10
CA TYR A 27 4.43 -6.05 11.47
C TYR A 27 3.05 -6.38 12.04
N LEU A 28 1.98 -6.23 11.26
CA LEU A 28 0.63 -6.61 11.68
C LEU A 28 0.49 -8.12 11.82
N VAL A 29 0.95 -8.91 10.84
CA VAL A 29 0.96 -10.39 10.87
C VAL A 29 1.81 -10.90 12.02
N ARG A 30 2.96 -10.28 12.35
CA ARG A 30 3.81 -10.62 13.52
C ARG A 30 3.20 -10.18 14.84
N LYS A 31 2.54 -9.02 14.88
CA LYS A 31 1.82 -8.51 16.05
C LYS A 31 0.55 -9.33 16.33
N PHE A 32 0.02 -9.98 15.30
CA PHE A 32 -1.12 -10.89 15.35
C PHE A 32 -0.71 -12.34 15.05
N ASP A 33 0.57 -12.72 15.22
CA ASP A 33 1.06 -14.01 14.73
C ASP A 33 0.49 -15.15 15.55
N LEU A 34 -0.51 -15.76 14.93
CA LEU A 34 -0.79 -17.17 14.68
C LEU A 34 0.31 -18.24 14.88
N LYS A 35 1.45 -17.94 15.51
CA LYS A 35 2.41 -18.94 15.97
C LYS A 35 2.99 -18.54 17.31
N ASP A 36 2.75 -19.44 18.26
CA ASP A 36 3.34 -19.58 19.58
C ASP A 36 2.57 -18.98 20.78
N ASP A 37 2.46 -19.86 21.77
CA ASP A 37 1.68 -19.79 23.01
C ASP A 37 1.92 -18.55 23.88
N LEU A 38 0.82 -18.10 24.52
CA LEU A 38 0.71 -17.57 25.88
C LEU A 38 1.60 -16.37 26.30
N THR A 39 1.02 -15.17 26.30
CA THR A 39 0.72 -14.30 27.48
C THR A 39 0.64 -12.83 27.08
N ILE A 40 -0.58 -12.32 26.88
CA ILE A 40 -0.83 -10.89 26.68
C ILE A 40 -0.68 -10.17 28.03
N LYS A 41 0.43 -9.45 28.22
CA LYS A 41 0.47 -8.31 29.15
C LYS A 41 -0.27 -7.14 28.52
N GLN A 42 -1.42 -6.80 29.10
CA GLN A 42 -2.16 -5.57 28.83
C GLN A 42 -1.24 -4.36 28.97
N ASN A 43 -1.27 -3.46 27.98
CA ASN A 43 -1.19 -2.01 28.18
C ASN A 43 -1.46 -1.27 26.86
N SER A 44 -2.66 -0.70 26.70
CA SER A 44 -2.85 0.76 26.65
C SER A 44 -4.19 1.16 26.00
N CYS A 45 -5.00 1.82 26.82
CA CYS A 45 -5.91 2.94 26.56
C CYS A 45 -6.77 2.96 25.28
N LEU A 46 -7.93 2.31 25.36
CA LEU A 46 -9.20 2.88 24.89
C LEU A 46 -10.25 2.63 25.99
N SER A 47 -10.43 3.61 26.86
CA SER A 47 -11.49 3.61 27.85
C SER A 47 -12.82 4.01 27.19
N SER A 48 -13.64 3.02 26.87
CA SER A 48 -15.08 3.20 26.81
C SER A 48 -15.71 2.01 27.52
N ASN A 49 -16.56 2.28 28.51
CA ASN A 49 -17.29 1.31 29.32
C ASN A 49 -18.22 0.44 28.47
N LEU A 50 -17.65 -0.53 27.76
CA LEU A 50 -18.34 -1.67 27.20
C LEU A 50 -17.98 -2.85 28.07
N GLU A 51 -18.99 -3.45 28.69
CA GLU A 51 -18.87 -4.73 29.38
C GLU A 51 -18.03 -5.68 28.52
N LYS A 52 -17.06 -6.33 29.17
CA LYS A 52 -16.11 -7.26 28.55
C LYS A 52 -16.88 -8.44 27.94
N ASN A 53 -17.36 -8.28 26.73
CA ASN A 53 -17.57 -9.41 25.85
C ASN A 53 -16.18 -9.94 25.52
N GLU A 54 -15.85 -11.12 26.04
CA GLU A 54 -14.69 -11.89 25.61
C GLU A 54 -14.85 -12.18 24.12
N TRP A 55 -14.25 -11.32 23.29
CA TRP A 55 -14.08 -11.64 21.88
C TRP A 55 -13.19 -12.87 21.83
N LEU A 56 -13.74 -14.00 21.41
CA LEU A 56 -12.99 -15.20 21.09
C LEU A 56 -11.98 -14.84 19.99
N TYR A 57 -10.73 -14.58 20.39
CA TYR A 57 -9.59 -14.55 19.49
C TYR A 57 -9.19 -15.99 19.16
N GLU A 58 -10.14 -16.78 18.65
CA GLU A 58 -9.75 -17.93 17.87
C GLU A 58 -9.30 -17.38 16.52
N THR A 59 -8.10 -17.75 16.09
CA THR A 59 -7.71 -17.71 14.70
C THR A 59 -8.01 -19.09 14.12
N PRO A 60 -9.29 -19.39 13.77
CA PRO A 60 -9.57 -20.66 13.15
C PRO A 60 -8.71 -20.75 11.89
N ASN A 61 -8.15 -21.92 11.66
CA ASN A 61 -7.42 -22.26 10.44
C ASN A 61 -8.44 -22.31 9.28
N LEU A 62 -8.98 -21.13 8.93
CA LEU A 62 -10.12 -20.92 8.05
C LEU A 62 -9.72 -20.98 6.58
N MET A 63 -8.49 -20.57 6.27
CA MET A 63 -8.02 -20.57 4.90
C MET A 63 -7.70 -22.01 4.47
N ASN A 64 -8.55 -22.58 3.63
CA ASN A 64 -8.20 -23.80 2.91
C ASN A 64 -6.96 -23.54 2.04
N ILE A 65 -5.91 -24.35 2.23
CA ILE A 65 -4.65 -24.26 1.47
C ILE A 65 -4.90 -24.28 -0.04
N HIS A 66 -5.94 -24.99 -0.51
CA HIS A 66 -6.32 -25.00 -1.92
C HIS A 66 -6.83 -23.63 -2.40
N SER A 67 -7.64 -22.93 -1.60
CA SER A 67 -8.14 -21.59 -1.93
C SER A 67 -6.99 -20.58 -2.07
N ILE A 68 -5.99 -20.64 -1.19
CA ILE A 68 -4.78 -19.80 -1.31
C ILE A 68 -4.02 -20.13 -2.60
N GLN A 69 -3.80 -21.42 -2.89
CA GLN A 69 -3.10 -21.86 -4.10
C GLN A 69 -3.79 -21.38 -5.38
N ASP A 70 -5.11 -21.31 -5.40
CA ASP A 70 -5.86 -20.81 -6.55
C ASP A 70 -5.73 -19.29 -6.71
N VAL A 71 -5.69 -18.52 -5.61
CA VAL A 71 -5.34 -17.09 -5.67
C VAL A 71 -3.93 -16.92 -6.20
N GLU A 72 -2.95 -17.62 -5.64
CA GLU A 72 -1.55 -17.58 -6.08
C GLU A 72 -1.43 -17.88 -7.59
N ARG A 73 -2.13 -18.90 -8.10
CA ARG A 73 -2.16 -19.23 -9.53
C ARG A 73 -2.72 -18.11 -10.40
N ARG A 74 -3.72 -17.35 -9.92
CA ARG A 74 -4.30 -16.22 -10.67
C ARG A 74 -3.32 -15.06 -10.83
N TYR A 75 -2.32 -14.96 -9.95
CA TYR A 75 -1.34 -13.86 -9.96
C TYR A 75 0.08 -14.31 -10.36
N SER A 76 0.35 -15.61 -10.47
CA SER A 76 1.68 -16.17 -10.79
C SER A 76 2.13 -15.97 -12.24
N PHE A 77 1.33 -15.29 -13.07
CA PHE A 77 1.70 -14.94 -14.46
C PHE A 77 2.73 -13.81 -14.52
N ILE A 78 2.96 -13.09 -13.42
CA ILE A 78 3.99 -12.06 -13.33
C ILE A 78 5.21 -12.64 -12.65
N ASP A 79 6.36 -12.59 -13.34
CA ASP A 79 7.62 -13.05 -12.77
C ASP A 79 8.30 -11.97 -11.90
N HIS A 80 9.19 -12.40 -11.02
CA HIS A 80 9.98 -11.50 -10.17
C HIS A 80 10.83 -10.51 -10.98
N VAL A 81 11.30 -10.90 -12.17
CA VAL A 81 12.16 -10.04 -12.98
C VAL A 81 11.39 -8.80 -13.43
N HIS A 82 10.13 -8.97 -13.81
CA HIS A 82 9.22 -7.89 -14.17
C HIS A 82 8.96 -6.95 -12.99
N VAL A 83 8.66 -7.51 -11.82
CA VAL A 83 8.39 -6.69 -10.61
C VAL A 83 9.66 -5.96 -10.16
N ASN A 84 10.82 -6.61 -10.16
CA ASN A 84 12.07 -5.98 -9.78
C ASN A 84 12.45 -4.84 -10.72
N LYS A 85 12.26 -5.02 -12.04
CA LYS A 85 12.45 -3.93 -13.01
C LYS A 85 11.49 -2.77 -12.76
N PHE A 86 10.23 -3.06 -12.40
CA PHE A 86 9.28 -2.03 -12.05
C PHE A 86 9.72 -1.27 -10.79
N LEU A 87 10.08 -2.00 -9.73
CA LEU A 87 10.55 -1.43 -8.46
C LEU A 87 11.80 -0.58 -8.66
N GLU A 88 12.77 -1.06 -9.43
CA GLU A 88 13.96 -0.29 -9.81
C GLU A 88 13.56 1.01 -10.53
N SER A 89 12.69 0.92 -11.53
CA SER A 89 12.29 2.08 -12.34
C SER A 89 11.53 3.11 -11.51
N ILE A 90 10.53 2.70 -10.73
CA ILE A 90 9.72 3.63 -9.93
C ILE A 90 10.54 4.24 -8.79
N ASN A 91 11.40 3.46 -8.14
CA ASN A 91 12.25 3.96 -7.05
C ASN A 91 13.27 4.96 -7.59
N MET A 92 13.93 4.67 -8.72
CA MET A 92 14.85 5.62 -9.36
C MET A 92 14.12 6.90 -9.75
N TYR A 93 12.93 6.81 -10.33
CA TYR A 93 12.12 7.99 -10.65
C TYR A 93 11.83 8.84 -9.40
N ILE A 94 11.42 8.21 -8.29
CA ILE A 94 11.12 8.89 -7.02
C ILE A 94 12.39 9.52 -6.41
N TYR A 95 13.49 8.78 -6.29
CA TYR A 95 14.73 9.27 -5.67
C TYR A 95 15.33 10.44 -6.44
N LEU A 96 15.38 10.34 -7.77
CA LEU A 96 15.88 11.43 -8.60
C LEU A 96 14.96 12.67 -8.52
N SER A 97 13.64 12.47 -8.40
CA SER A 97 12.68 13.55 -8.17
C SER A 97 12.86 14.23 -6.80
N MET A 98 13.15 13.45 -5.74
CA MET A 98 13.50 14.00 -4.42
C MET A 98 14.78 14.84 -4.48
N ILE A 99 15.84 14.35 -5.15
CA ILE A 99 17.09 15.11 -5.28
C ILE A 99 16.86 16.39 -6.08
N LEU A 100 16.11 16.32 -7.18
CA LEU A 100 15.76 17.49 -7.97
C LEU A 100 14.97 18.51 -7.15
N PHE A 101 14.05 18.05 -6.30
CA PHE A 101 13.32 18.90 -5.36
C PHE A 101 14.27 19.62 -4.38
N PHE A 102 15.22 18.90 -3.78
CA PHE A 102 16.26 19.51 -2.94
C PHE A 102 17.10 20.55 -3.72
N GLN A 103 17.50 20.24 -4.95
CA GLN A 103 18.25 21.14 -5.82
C GLN A 103 17.50 22.42 -6.16
N ASN A 104 16.22 22.31 -6.51
CA ASN A 104 15.36 23.45 -6.78
C ASN A 104 15.17 24.35 -5.54
N ASN A 105 15.37 23.80 -4.34
CA ASN A 105 15.31 24.53 -3.06
C ASN A 105 16.70 24.91 -2.51
N GLY A 106 17.78 24.83 -3.29
CA GLY A 106 19.09 25.31 -2.87
C GLY A 106 20.02 24.28 -2.21
N VAL A 107 19.65 23.00 -2.20
CA VAL A 107 20.38 21.91 -1.53
C VAL A 107 20.94 20.94 -2.58
N PHE A 108 22.15 20.40 -2.38
CA PHE A 108 22.83 19.52 -3.36
C PHE A 108 23.03 20.12 -4.76
N ILE A 109 23.12 21.45 -4.87
CA ILE A 109 23.50 22.14 -6.11
C ILE A 109 24.97 21.88 -6.44
N ASP A 110 25.82 21.87 -5.42
CA ASP A 110 27.23 21.53 -5.52
C ASP A 110 27.45 20.14 -4.92
N CYS A 111 27.94 19.20 -5.74
CA CYS A 111 28.20 17.82 -5.34
C CYS A 111 29.34 17.69 -4.31
N ASN A 112 30.22 18.68 -4.21
CA ASN A 112 31.34 18.68 -3.27
C ASN A 112 31.02 19.39 -1.96
N ARG A 113 29.88 20.07 -1.89
CA ARG A 113 29.48 20.82 -0.70
C ARG A 113 28.84 19.91 0.35
N LYS A 114 29.31 20.03 1.58
CA LYS A 114 28.62 19.51 2.77
C LYS A 114 27.54 20.50 3.21
N TYR A 115 26.36 19.98 3.49
CA TYR A 115 25.20 20.73 3.96
C TYR A 115 24.84 20.29 5.37
N ASN A 116 24.72 21.24 6.30
CA ASN A 116 24.21 20.93 7.63
C ASN A 116 22.70 20.70 7.59
N ILE A 117 22.22 19.64 8.24
CA ILE A 117 20.80 19.26 8.20
C ILE A 117 19.91 20.33 8.84
N ASN A 118 20.36 20.98 9.92
CA ASN A 118 19.59 22.06 10.54
C ASN A 118 19.51 23.27 9.61
N GLU A 119 20.60 23.59 8.91
CA GLU A 119 20.57 24.67 7.91
C GLU A 119 19.64 24.36 6.74
N ILE A 120 19.61 23.12 6.25
CA ILE A 120 18.63 22.70 5.24
C ILE A 120 17.21 22.98 5.72
N ILE A 121 16.88 22.51 6.93
CA ILE A 121 15.53 22.64 7.48
C ILE A 121 15.17 24.12 7.67
N GLU A 122 16.03 24.89 8.32
CA GLU A 122 15.75 26.27 8.70
C GLU A 122 15.82 27.24 7.51
N LYS A 123 16.90 27.19 6.71
CA LYS A 123 17.15 28.18 5.66
C LYS A 123 16.49 27.80 4.33
N ASN A 124 16.56 26.54 3.91
CA ASN A 124 16.03 26.12 2.62
C ASN A 124 14.52 25.83 2.68
N PHE A 125 14.02 25.34 3.81
CA PHE A 125 12.62 24.93 3.95
C PHE A 125 11.83 25.68 5.03
N ASN A 126 12.40 26.71 5.67
CA ASN A 126 11.72 27.54 6.68
C ASN A 126 11.06 26.71 7.81
N SER A 127 11.73 25.64 8.23
CA SER A 127 11.28 24.66 9.23
C SER A 127 9.98 23.92 8.90
N ARG A 128 9.46 24.07 7.67
CA ARG A 128 8.25 23.37 7.21
C ARG A 128 8.54 21.90 6.97
N ASN A 129 7.56 21.06 7.31
CA ASN A 129 7.58 19.63 7.03
C ASN A 129 8.91 18.94 7.42
N LYS A 130 9.53 19.37 8.54
CA LYS A 130 10.83 18.86 9.03
C LYS A 130 10.91 17.34 8.99
N ASN A 131 9.87 16.65 9.46
CA ASN A 131 9.84 15.19 9.50
C ASN A 131 9.86 14.55 8.10
N ILE A 132 9.26 15.19 7.09
CA ILE A 132 9.28 14.73 5.70
C ILE A 132 10.69 14.91 5.12
N ILE A 133 11.32 16.07 5.35
CA ILE A 133 12.71 16.33 4.92
C ILE A 133 13.65 15.27 5.50
N LEU A 134 13.58 15.04 6.81
CA LEU A 134 14.43 14.06 7.50
C LEU A 134 14.19 12.64 6.96
N ARG A 135 12.92 12.27 6.74
CA ARG A 135 12.58 10.98 6.13
C ARG A 135 13.17 10.84 4.73
N TRP A 136 13.08 11.87 3.88
CA TRP A 136 13.63 11.83 2.53
C TRP A 136 15.15 11.79 2.51
N LEU A 137 15.82 12.54 3.39
CA LEU A 137 17.28 12.44 3.55
C LEU A 137 17.70 11.02 3.97
N ASN A 138 16.96 10.39 4.88
CA ASN A 138 17.23 9.00 5.28
C ASN A 138 17.03 8.02 4.11
N ILE A 139 15.93 8.14 3.36
CA ILE A 139 15.68 7.31 2.17
C ILE A 139 16.82 7.46 1.15
N LEU A 140 17.25 8.70 0.87
CA LEU A 140 18.36 8.96 -0.05
C LEU A 140 19.70 8.41 0.47
N PHE A 141 19.91 8.37 1.78
CA PHE A 141 21.10 7.79 2.40
C PHE A 141 21.09 6.26 2.29
N GLU A 142 19.98 5.62 2.67
CA GLU A 142 19.80 4.16 2.58
C GLU A 142 19.99 3.63 1.15
N ASN A 143 19.65 4.45 0.14
CA ASN A 143 19.80 4.12 -1.28
C ASN A 143 21.09 4.69 -1.90
N GLU A 144 22.07 5.08 -1.08
CA GLU A 144 23.42 5.53 -1.46
C GLU A 144 23.48 6.77 -2.40
N PHE A 145 22.46 7.61 -2.42
CA PHE A 145 22.50 8.88 -3.16
C PHE A 145 23.25 9.97 -2.40
N ILE A 146 23.16 9.94 -1.08
CA ILE A 146 23.85 10.88 -0.19
C ILE A 146 24.64 10.12 0.87
N HIS A 147 25.60 10.81 1.47
CA HIS A 147 26.23 10.39 2.73
C HIS A 147 25.70 11.24 3.88
N LEU A 148 25.56 10.64 5.06
CA LEU A 148 25.22 11.32 6.32
C LEU A 148 26.36 11.15 7.32
N GLU A 149 26.89 12.25 7.83
CA GLU A 149 28.00 12.27 8.79
C GLU A 149 27.87 13.48 9.72
N ASN A 150 27.88 13.26 11.04
CA ASN A 150 27.95 14.34 12.06
C ASN A 150 26.97 15.49 11.80
N ASN A 151 25.68 15.17 11.57
CA ASN A 151 24.61 16.12 11.24
C ASN A 151 24.80 16.91 9.92
N ASN A 152 25.69 16.46 9.05
CA ASN A 152 25.87 16.98 7.70
C ASN A 152 25.53 15.91 6.66
N CYS A 153 25.18 16.36 5.46
CA CYS A 153 24.94 15.53 4.30
C CYS A 153 25.61 16.07 3.05
N TYR A 154 25.96 15.19 2.12
CA TYR A 154 26.50 15.57 0.81
C TYR A 154 26.16 14.51 -0.24
N LEU A 155 26.13 14.94 -1.51
CA LEU A 155 25.74 14.10 -2.63
C LEU A 155 26.88 13.11 -2.95
N ARG A 156 26.55 11.82 -3.09
CA ARG A 156 27.52 10.77 -3.45
C ARG A 156 27.63 10.55 -4.96
N LYS A 157 26.56 10.81 -5.71
CA LYS A 157 26.45 10.55 -7.15
C LYS A 157 25.88 11.77 -7.86
N VAL A 158 26.50 12.21 -8.96
CA VAL A 158 25.93 13.26 -9.81
C VAL A 158 24.64 12.76 -10.44
N VAL A 159 23.55 13.51 -10.27
CA VAL A 159 22.25 13.17 -10.86
C VAL A 159 22.17 13.69 -12.29
N ASN A 160 21.96 12.78 -13.24
CA ASN A 160 21.65 13.14 -14.62
C ASN A 160 20.12 13.29 -14.80
N LYS A 161 19.67 14.52 -15.02
CA LYS A 161 18.25 14.86 -15.21
C LYS A 161 17.61 14.17 -16.42
N ASN A 162 18.39 13.87 -17.46
CA ASN A 162 17.88 13.24 -18.69
C ASN A 162 17.38 11.80 -18.47
N ASN A 163 17.73 11.17 -17.34
CA ASN A 163 17.30 9.81 -17.03
C ASN A 163 15.95 9.75 -16.30
N ILE A 164 15.47 10.86 -15.72
CA ILE A 164 14.25 10.86 -14.88
C ILE A 164 13.03 10.44 -15.70
N ASP A 165 12.84 11.07 -16.86
CA ASP A 165 11.71 10.79 -17.75
C ASP A 165 11.74 9.34 -18.25
N ARG A 166 12.94 8.81 -18.52
CA ARG A 166 13.11 7.40 -18.90
C ARG A 166 12.61 6.46 -17.80
N TYR A 167 13.02 6.67 -16.55
CA TYR A 167 12.56 5.83 -15.43
C TYR A 167 11.05 5.91 -15.21
N TYR A 168 10.46 7.09 -15.42
CA TYR A 168 9.01 7.25 -15.39
C TYR A 168 8.31 6.43 -16.48
N GLU A 169 8.75 6.56 -17.74
CA GLU A 169 8.16 5.80 -18.85
C GLU A 169 8.38 4.29 -18.70
N ASP A 170 9.56 3.86 -18.24
CA ASP A 170 9.83 2.44 -17.94
C ASP A 170 8.88 1.92 -16.85
N ALA A 171 8.73 2.66 -15.73
CA ALA A 171 7.81 2.29 -14.66
C ALA A 171 6.35 2.23 -15.14
N LYS A 172 5.92 3.20 -15.95
CA LYS A 172 4.58 3.25 -16.53
C LYS A 172 4.32 2.04 -17.45
N ASN A 173 5.23 1.73 -18.37
CA ASN A 173 5.09 0.60 -19.30
C ASN A 173 5.11 -0.76 -18.60
N LEU A 174 5.87 -0.88 -17.51
CA LEU A 174 5.91 -2.10 -16.71
C LEU A 174 4.63 -2.26 -15.86
N TRP A 175 4.02 -1.15 -15.44
CA TRP A 175 2.80 -1.16 -14.64
C TRP A 175 1.53 -1.42 -15.46
N ASP A 176 1.44 -0.79 -16.64
CA ASP A 176 0.25 -0.65 -17.48
C ASP A 176 -0.54 -1.94 -17.69
N TRP A 177 -1.68 -2.05 -17.00
CA TRP A 177 -2.61 -3.20 -16.98
C TRP A 177 -1.98 -4.57 -16.66
N LYS A 178 -0.71 -4.59 -16.24
CA LYS A 178 0.02 -5.78 -15.77
C LYS A 178 -0.02 -5.83 -14.26
N LEU A 179 0.61 -4.85 -13.62
CA LEU A 179 0.67 -4.73 -12.16
C LEU A 179 -0.52 -3.94 -11.64
N GLY A 180 -1.06 -3.01 -12.41
CA GLY A 180 -2.24 -2.27 -12.01
C GLY A 180 -2.73 -1.27 -13.04
N ASP A 181 -3.73 -0.51 -12.63
CA ASP A 181 -4.29 0.59 -13.43
C ASP A 181 -3.24 1.71 -13.63
N PRO A 182 -2.98 2.15 -14.86
CA PRO A 182 -2.01 3.21 -15.18
C PRO A 182 -2.22 4.51 -14.42
N LEU A 183 -3.46 4.80 -14.01
CA LEU A 183 -3.78 6.00 -13.24
C LEU A 183 -3.04 6.03 -11.90
N SER A 184 -2.62 4.89 -11.35
CA SER A 184 -1.77 4.85 -10.14
C SER A 184 -0.41 5.49 -10.37
N ILE A 185 0.20 5.24 -11.53
CA ILE A 185 1.51 5.83 -11.89
C ILE A 185 1.34 7.30 -12.29
N ASP A 186 0.26 7.64 -12.99
CA ASP A 186 -0.07 9.04 -13.25
C ASP A 186 -0.29 9.82 -11.94
N TYR A 187 -0.98 9.24 -10.94
CA TYR A 187 -1.12 9.86 -9.63
C TYR A 187 0.23 10.18 -8.97
N ILE A 188 1.19 9.24 -8.99
CA ILE A 188 2.54 9.47 -8.47
C ILE A 188 3.22 10.62 -9.22
N ASN A 189 3.12 10.64 -10.55
CA ASN A 189 3.66 11.72 -11.38
C ASN A 189 3.00 13.08 -11.09
N GLN A 190 1.68 13.14 -10.88
CA GLN A 190 1.01 14.38 -10.47
C GLN A 190 1.50 14.88 -9.11
N ASN A 191 1.73 13.98 -8.14
CA ASN A 191 2.29 14.37 -6.84
C ASN A 191 3.71 14.93 -6.97
N ILE A 192 4.56 14.31 -7.81
CA ILE A 192 5.92 14.79 -8.07
C ILE A 192 5.89 16.13 -8.81
N LYS A 193 5.04 16.28 -9.82
CA LYS A 193 4.87 17.52 -10.58
C LYS A 193 4.45 18.69 -9.69
N TYR A 194 3.55 18.45 -8.75
CA TYR A 194 3.06 19.46 -7.81
C TYR A 194 3.79 19.45 -6.46
N LEU A 195 4.95 18.80 -6.36
CA LEU A 195 5.61 18.54 -5.08
C LEU A 195 5.91 19.82 -4.31
N GLN A 196 6.36 20.89 -4.97
CA GLN A 196 6.59 22.18 -4.33
C GLN A 196 5.32 22.79 -3.74
N GLU A 197 4.22 22.75 -4.48
CA GLU A 197 2.95 23.33 -4.03
C GLU A 197 2.32 22.52 -2.90
N LEU A 198 2.47 21.19 -2.95
CA LEU A 198 2.07 20.28 -1.86
C LEU A 198 2.92 20.56 -0.61
N PHE A 199 4.23 20.68 -0.77
CA PHE A 199 5.16 20.96 0.32
C PHE A 199 4.87 22.34 0.97
N ASP A 200 4.60 23.35 0.15
CA ASP A 200 4.26 24.70 0.63
C ASP A 200 2.84 24.80 1.21
N GLY A 201 2.01 23.76 1.07
CA GLY A 201 0.60 23.76 1.46
C GLY A 201 -0.31 24.58 0.53
N LYS A 202 0.20 25.00 -0.64
CA LYS A 202 -0.57 25.71 -1.68
C LYS A 202 -1.55 24.78 -2.40
N LYS A 203 -1.25 23.48 -2.43
CA LYS A 203 -2.11 22.42 -2.97
C LYS A 203 -2.34 21.36 -1.89
N LYS A 204 -3.55 20.78 -1.84
CA LYS A 204 -3.89 19.71 -0.90
C LYS A 204 -3.73 18.34 -1.58
N CYS A 205 -3.15 17.35 -0.91
CA CYS A 205 -3.01 15.99 -1.44
C CYS A 205 -4.35 15.41 -1.92
N ASN A 206 -5.43 15.62 -1.15
CA ASN A 206 -6.77 15.16 -1.49
C ASN A 206 -7.27 15.72 -2.83
N SER A 207 -6.83 16.90 -3.27
CA SER A 207 -7.23 17.47 -4.57
C SER A 207 -6.59 16.75 -5.76
N ILE A 208 -5.46 16.05 -5.54
CA ILE A 208 -4.83 15.19 -6.55
C ILE A 208 -5.46 13.81 -6.52
N LEU A 209 -5.75 13.29 -5.32
CA LEU A 209 -6.34 11.95 -5.16
C LEU A 209 -7.82 11.89 -5.58
N PHE A 210 -8.55 12.99 -5.36
CA PHE A 210 -9.97 13.15 -5.68
C PHE A 210 -10.21 14.42 -6.52
N PRO A 211 -9.69 14.47 -7.76
CA PRO A 211 -9.88 15.63 -8.63
C PRO A 211 -11.37 15.80 -8.89
N GLU A 212 -11.93 16.95 -8.52
CA GLU A 212 -13.37 17.24 -8.64
C GLU A 212 -14.28 16.20 -7.94
N GLY A 213 -13.74 15.46 -6.95
CA GLY A 213 -14.45 14.38 -6.26
C GLY A 213 -14.48 13.04 -7.01
N ASP A 214 -13.78 12.91 -8.14
CA ASP A 214 -13.65 11.66 -8.87
C ASP A 214 -12.81 10.63 -8.10
N LEU A 215 -13.27 9.39 -8.09
CA LEU A 215 -12.62 8.26 -7.42
C LEU A 215 -11.62 7.53 -8.32
N LYS A 216 -11.40 7.96 -9.58
CA LYS A 216 -10.55 7.22 -10.53
C LYS A 216 -9.16 6.90 -10.00
N TYR A 217 -8.47 7.87 -9.39
CA TYR A 217 -7.12 7.66 -8.85
C TYR A 217 -7.15 6.79 -7.58
N ALA A 218 -8.13 7.01 -6.70
CA ALA A 218 -8.30 6.17 -5.53
C ALA A 218 -8.61 4.71 -5.91
N LYS A 219 -9.47 4.47 -6.90
CA LYS A 219 -9.76 3.13 -7.43
C LYS A 219 -8.52 2.52 -8.07
N ALA A 220 -7.78 3.29 -8.85
CA ALA A 220 -6.53 2.82 -9.44
C ALA A 220 -5.55 2.33 -8.36
N LEU A 221 -5.37 3.12 -7.30
CA LEU A 221 -4.43 2.87 -6.22
C LEU A 221 -4.87 1.72 -5.31
N TYR A 222 -6.11 1.74 -4.82
CA TYR A 222 -6.55 0.86 -3.72
C TYR A 222 -7.38 -0.34 -4.17
N LYS A 223 -7.85 -0.35 -5.43
CA LYS A 223 -8.69 -1.44 -5.96
C LYS A 223 -8.06 -2.13 -7.16
N ASN A 224 -7.52 -1.36 -8.10
CA ASN A 224 -7.10 -1.87 -9.40
C ASN A 224 -5.58 -2.12 -9.48
N ASN A 225 -4.91 -2.37 -8.36
CA ASN A 225 -3.53 -2.88 -8.36
C ASN A 225 -3.47 -4.34 -7.90
N MET A 226 -2.47 -5.07 -8.38
CA MET A 226 -2.30 -6.50 -8.15
C MET A 226 -2.23 -6.85 -6.66
N VAL A 227 -1.51 -6.06 -5.87
CA VAL A 227 -1.32 -6.28 -4.43
C VAL A 227 -2.66 -6.23 -3.70
N TYR A 228 -3.45 -5.17 -3.91
CA TYR A 228 -4.75 -5.04 -3.26
C TYR A 228 -5.76 -6.02 -3.82
N ARG A 229 -5.74 -6.35 -5.13
CA ARG A 229 -6.62 -7.41 -5.65
C ARG A 229 -6.31 -8.76 -4.99
N TYR A 230 -5.02 -9.10 -4.85
CA TYR A 230 -4.57 -10.31 -4.17
C TYR A 230 -5.01 -10.33 -2.69
N ILE A 231 -4.77 -9.25 -1.95
CA ILE A 231 -5.17 -9.17 -0.53
C ILE A 231 -6.70 -9.24 -0.40
N ASN A 232 -7.45 -8.52 -1.22
CA ASN A 232 -8.90 -8.51 -1.16
C ASN A 232 -9.50 -9.88 -1.54
N ASP A 233 -8.86 -10.62 -2.45
CA ASP A 233 -9.22 -12.02 -2.75
C ASP A 233 -9.02 -12.93 -1.52
N LEU A 234 -7.90 -12.78 -0.80
CA LEU A 234 -7.64 -13.55 0.43
C LEU A 234 -8.62 -13.20 1.56
N VAL A 235 -8.95 -11.92 1.72
CA VAL A 235 -9.96 -11.47 2.69
C VAL A 235 -11.32 -12.06 2.31
N ALA A 236 -11.71 -11.99 1.04
CA ALA A 236 -12.98 -12.53 0.56
C ALA A 236 -13.08 -14.05 0.78
N ILE A 237 -12.00 -14.81 0.55
CA ILE A 237 -11.95 -16.25 0.84
C ILE A 237 -12.15 -16.50 2.33
N THR A 238 -11.39 -15.82 3.18
CA THR A 238 -11.45 -16.01 4.63
C THR A 238 -12.84 -15.76 5.17
N ILE A 239 -13.48 -14.66 4.74
CA ILE A 239 -14.83 -14.33 5.14
C ILE A 239 -15.83 -15.38 4.63
N SER A 240 -15.71 -15.80 3.37
CA SER A 240 -16.61 -16.81 2.80
C SER A 240 -16.51 -18.16 3.52
N ASP A 241 -15.28 -18.61 3.81
CA ASP A 241 -15.04 -19.87 4.52
C ASP A 241 -15.53 -19.79 5.97
N TYR A 242 -15.40 -18.63 6.62
CA TYR A 242 -16.03 -18.39 7.92
C TYR A 242 -17.56 -18.49 7.84
N VAL A 243 -18.17 -17.85 6.83
CA VAL A 243 -19.62 -17.88 6.66
C VAL A 243 -20.12 -19.31 6.47
N LYS A 244 -19.52 -20.08 5.54
CA LYS A 244 -19.89 -21.49 5.32
C LYS A 244 -19.81 -22.35 6.58
N LYS A 245 -18.80 -22.11 7.42
CA LYS A 245 -18.54 -22.95 8.60
C LYS A 245 -19.52 -22.65 9.74
N TYR A 246 -19.93 -21.39 9.89
CA TYR A 246 -20.63 -20.93 11.09
C TYR A 246 -22.07 -20.43 10.82
N SER A 247 -22.50 -20.31 9.57
CA SER A 247 -23.91 -20.03 9.25
C SER A 247 -24.75 -21.24 9.64
N SER A 248 -25.63 -21.09 10.62
CA SER A 248 -26.46 -22.18 11.13
C SER A 248 -27.88 -22.18 10.54
N GLY A 249 -28.11 -21.50 9.41
CA GLY A 249 -29.40 -21.38 8.71
C GLY A 249 -30.50 -20.63 9.49
N ILE A 250 -30.34 -20.46 10.81
CA ILE A 250 -31.30 -19.80 11.70
C ILE A 250 -30.88 -18.35 12.00
N ASN A 251 -29.56 -18.08 12.04
CA ASN A 251 -29.02 -16.76 12.35
C ASN A 251 -28.03 -16.30 11.29
N LYS A 252 -28.26 -15.09 10.74
CA LYS A 252 -27.32 -14.43 9.83
C LYS A 252 -26.05 -13.98 10.56
N ILE A 253 -24.90 -14.16 9.93
CA ILE A 253 -23.62 -13.63 10.39
C ILE A 253 -23.57 -12.12 10.15
N LYS A 254 -23.25 -11.34 11.17
CA LYS A 254 -23.16 -9.87 11.08
C LYS A 254 -21.72 -9.46 10.84
N ILE A 255 -21.45 -8.78 9.74
CA ILE A 255 -20.12 -8.30 9.35
C ILE A 255 -20.11 -6.78 9.40
N LEU A 256 -19.11 -6.20 10.07
CA LEU A 256 -18.89 -4.74 10.12
C LEU A 256 -17.53 -4.42 9.51
N GLU A 257 -17.53 -3.61 8.45
CA GLU A 257 -16.30 -3.10 7.84
C GLU A 257 -16.05 -1.66 8.32
N ILE A 258 -14.87 -1.41 8.88
CA ILE A 258 -14.46 -0.10 9.42
C ILE A 258 -13.49 0.55 8.44
N GLY A 259 -13.77 1.80 8.05
CA GLY A 259 -12.90 2.55 7.14
C GLY A 259 -12.95 1.98 5.72
N ALA A 260 -14.14 1.57 5.29
CA ALA A 260 -14.33 0.87 4.03
C ALA A 260 -14.02 1.75 2.79
N GLY A 261 -13.97 3.07 2.94
CA GLY A 261 -13.37 3.99 1.98
C GLY A 261 -14.01 3.96 0.60
N ILE A 262 -13.32 3.43 -0.41
CA ILE A 262 -13.90 3.31 -1.77
C ILE A 262 -14.60 1.97 -2.01
N GLY A 263 -14.75 1.15 -0.96
CA GLY A 263 -15.36 -0.17 -0.99
C GLY A 263 -14.57 -1.21 -1.77
N ALA A 264 -13.23 -1.08 -1.84
CA ALA A 264 -12.38 -2.02 -2.58
C ALA A 264 -12.45 -3.44 -2.00
N THR A 265 -12.37 -3.56 -0.68
CA THR A 265 -12.50 -4.84 0.03
C THR A 265 -13.96 -5.29 0.05
N THR A 266 -14.89 -4.36 0.32
CA THR A 266 -16.34 -4.59 0.25
C THR A 266 -16.74 -5.29 -1.05
N ASP A 267 -16.32 -4.76 -2.20
CA ASP A 267 -16.65 -5.31 -3.52
C ASP A 267 -16.20 -6.76 -3.67
N SER A 268 -14.97 -7.08 -3.27
CA SER A 268 -14.43 -8.45 -3.36
C SER A 268 -15.17 -9.41 -2.44
N VAL A 269 -15.47 -8.98 -1.21
CA VAL A 269 -16.18 -9.82 -0.23
C VAL A 269 -17.62 -10.08 -0.69
N LEU A 270 -18.37 -9.03 -1.05
CA LEU A 270 -19.75 -9.17 -1.51
C LEU A 270 -19.84 -10.00 -2.79
N LYS A 271 -18.97 -9.77 -3.77
CA LYS A 271 -18.92 -10.57 -4.98
C LYS A 271 -18.74 -12.05 -4.66
N ARG A 272 -17.78 -12.39 -3.78
CA ARG A 272 -17.52 -13.79 -3.43
C ARG A 272 -18.69 -14.43 -2.71
N LEU A 273 -19.32 -13.73 -1.78
CA LEU A 273 -20.50 -14.22 -1.08
C LEU A 273 -21.67 -14.45 -2.04
N ILE A 274 -21.85 -13.60 -3.05
CA ILE A 274 -22.86 -13.78 -4.11
C ILE A 274 -22.51 -15.00 -4.97
N ASP A 275 -21.27 -15.07 -5.48
CA ASP A 275 -20.82 -16.17 -6.36
C ASP A 275 -20.98 -17.55 -5.69
N GLU A 276 -20.86 -17.62 -4.36
CA GLU A 276 -20.99 -18.84 -3.57
C GLU A 276 -22.38 -19.06 -2.95
N ASN A 277 -23.37 -18.20 -3.26
CA ASN A 277 -24.74 -18.24 -2.71
C ASN A 277 -24.81 -18.14 -1.17
N LEU A 278 -23.94 -17.31 -0.59
CA LEU A 278 -23.85 -17.05 0.87
C LEU A 278 -24.35 -15.67 1.27
N ILE A 279 -24.77 -14.84 0.30
CA ILE A 279 -25.18 -13.46 0.58
C ILE A 279 -26.40 -13.39 1.52
N ASP A 280 -27.30 -14.39 1.46
CA ASP A 280 -28.47 -14.46 2.33
C ASP A 280 -28.12 -14.85 3.77
N GLU A 281 -26.96 -15.46 3.99
CA GLU A 281 -26.46 -15.88 5.32
C GLU A 281 -25.80 -14.73 6.09
N VAL A 282 -25.67 -13.55 5.48
CA VAL A 282 -24.95 -12.42 6.08
C VAL A 282 -25.79 -11.15 6.21
N LEU A 283 -25.41 -10.31 7.19
CA LEU A 283 -25.78 -8.91 7.29
C LEU A 283 -24.48 -8.10 7.24
N TYR A 284 -24.20 -7.45 6.10
CA TYR A 284 -22.99 -6.67 5.90
C TYR A 284 -23.23 -5.19 6.21
N LYS A 285 -22.41 -4.60 7.08
CA LYS A 285 -22.45 -3.18 7.42
C LYS A 285 -21.14 -2.50 7.04
N TYR A 286 -21.24 -1.68 6.00
CA TYR A 286 -20.19 -0.77 5.55
C TYR A 286 -20.14 0.47 6.44
N THR A 287 -18.97 0.87 6.94
CA THR A 287 -18.80 2.13 7.67
C THR A 287 -17.53 2.88 7.27
N ASP A 288 -17.64 4.21 7.27
CA ASP A 288 -16.51 5.11 7.10
C ASP A 288 -16.75 6.39 7.92
N ILE A 289 -15.66 7.01 8.40
CA ILE A 289 -15.72 8.30 9.10
C ILE A 289 -16.10 9.45 8.16
N SER A 290 -15.79 9.31 6.87
CA SER A 290 -16.04 10.31 5.85
C SER A 290 -17.35 10.05 5.12
N ASN A 291 -18.27 11.02 5.24
CA ASN A 291 -19.54 11.02 4.50
C ASN A 291 -19.35 11.04 2.98
N PHE A 292 -18.17 11.42 2.48
CA PHE A 292 -17.82 11.41 1.06
C PHE A 292 -18.03 10.03 0.41
N PHE A 293 -17.85 8.96 1.17
CA PHE A 293 -17.92 7.59 0.65
C PHE A 293 -19.31 6.94 0.73
N TYR A 294 -20.30 7.61 1.35
CA TYR A 294 -21.64 7.04 1.49
C TYR A 294 -22.34 6.77 0.14
N PRO A 295 -22.19 7.60 -0.91
CA PRO A 295 -22.72 7.28 -2.23
C PRO A 295 -22.08 6.03 -2.87
N VAL A 296 -20.85 5.68 -2.49
CA VAL A 296 -20.16 4.47 -2.98
C VAL A 296 -20.81 3.24 -2.38
N CYS A 297 -21.00 3.23 -1.06
CA CYS A 297 -21.69 2.18 -0.33
C CYS A 297 -23.08 1.87 -0.92
N LYS A 298 -23.90 2.89 -1.19
CA LYS A 298 -25.25 2.72 -1.77
C LYS A 298 -25.29 2.10 -3.17
N LYS A 299 -24.17 2.04 -3.89
CA LYS A 299 -24.10 1.38 -5.21
C LYS A 299 -23.72 -0.10 -5.11
N GLN A 300 -23.23 -0.54 -3.95
CA GLN A 300 -22.66 -1.87 -3.74
C GLN A 300 -23.59 -2.80 -2.95
N ILE A 301 -24.52 -2.23 -2.17
CA ILE A 301 -25.53 -2.90 -1.34
C ILE A 301 -26.91 -2.55 -1.88
#